data_AF-A0A0G4GW58-F1
#
_entry.id   AF-A0A0G4GW58-F1
#
_cell.length_a   1.000
_cell.length_b   1.000
_cell.length_c   1.000
_cell.angle_alpha   90.00
_cell.angle_beta   90.00
_cell.angle_gamma   90.00
#
_symmetry.space_group_name_H-M   'P 1'
#
loop_
_entity.id
_entity.type
_entity.pdbx_description
1 polymer ?
#
loop_
_entity_poly.entity_id
_entity_poly.type
_entity_poly.pdbx_seq_one_letter_code
_entity_poly.pdbx_strand_id
1 'polypeptide(L)'
;MKVVLLSLFNLVLVTKGFLPPRGFAARYEGRHAQTAKKMANGLLRFPISQTLPEVIKGVHLPLEESLPRKILRIADVNFATTLGVGGYLFGTYGLGLFGLDGVGLISDQLLHKKKKEGSLNLAVEYFKQKASLGDELPEDYKYFGNDDFPRQLLLLLKNNPFFASALTYNDGWELKSYDENESSPSLYLRLMRTLTGVGHRVNVKFTDGLEAIKSIQICDDLEGRIMMEVKGDTRDPKEIAKIKDYASSALYNLIFYSSCIHAMIHVLHYLFTSAMAMSTRGFRDMNRWAEVFDDNVAIKYIQVGQLLIRDPPSDDSMDTAFLTGADGFGSSQEVRPILGALLEKWGECASADEFLDCMLHKSIKRGNKHGILGEFFEHAALIPDFASQFVKALQEVDREEFQESEKKLKTYLRSCGDFKRDTDEKTDKFSVAAWIELMCLTGIMHGTTLSYSRLVAIPGVLRWRNIQSSKWDRADLSLLSGGLGTIVGMEPKRFVMTSELEDLKKLGDKSPLLRVLTQYNDKATELKKAYQKKLKNSPDFLRNGFTLTDYCEDGFDGKQLTIASYI
;
A
#
# COMPACT_ATOMS: atom_id res chain seq x y z
N MET A 1 -17.27 48.88 11.35
CA MET A 1 -18.44 48.45 12.16
C MET A 1 -19.55 47.76 11.37
N LYS A 2 -19.91 48.15 10.13
CA LYS A 2 -20.95 47.46 9.33
C LYS A 2 -20.58 46.04 8.84
N VAL A 3 -19.29 45.69 8.79
CA VAL A 3 -18.82 44.34 8.37
C VAL A 3 -18.88 43.32 9.52
N VAL A 4 -18.77 43.76 10.78
CA VAL A 4 -18.82 42.88 11.96
C VAL A 4 -20.25 42.46 12.30
N LEU A 5 -21.25 43.30 11.99
CA LEU A 5 -22.66 42.95 12.16
C LEU A 5 -23.16 41.91 11.14
N LEU A 6 -22.57 41.83 9.94
CA LEU A 6 -22.97 40.83 8.94
C LEU A 6 -22.49 39.41 9.31
N SER A 7 -21.31 39.30 9.92
CA SER A 7 -20.75 38.01 10.36
C SER A 7 -21.50 37.43 11.57
N LEU A 8 -21.98 38.29 12.49
CA LEU A 8 -22.81 37.87 13.62
C LEU A 8 -24.23 37.48 13.21
N PHE A 9 -24.79 38.08 12.15
CA PHE A 9 -26.12 37.72 11.64
C PHE A 9 -26.12 36.36 10.93
N ASN A 10 -25.03 36.00 10.23
CA ASN A 10 -24.88 34.69 9.58
C ASN A 10 -24.65 33.54 10.56
N LEU A 11 -24.01 33.79 11.71
CA LEU A 11 -23.80 32.76 12.74
C LEU A 11 -25.09 32.37 13.47
N VAL A 12 -26.06 33.29 13.57
CA VAL A 12 -27.37 33.06 14.21
C VAL A 12 -28.36 32.34 13.29
N LEU A 13 -28.26 32.50 11.97
CA LEU A 13 -29.15 31.84 11.01
C LEU A 13 -28.79 30.36 10.77
N VAL A 14 -27.50 30.01 10.83
CA VAL A 14 -27.03 28.62 10.69
C VAL A 14 -27.32 27.79 11.94
N THR A 15 -27.31 28.40 13.12
CA THR A 15 -27.59 27.70 14.40
C THR A 15 -29.09 27.47 14.67
N LYS A 16 -30.01 28.02 13.86
CA LYS A 16 -31.46 27.85 14.04
C LYS A 16 -32.23 27.31 12.82
N GLY A 17 -31.55 26.73 11.82
CA GLY A 17 -32.20 25.88 10.82
C GLY A 17 -33.13 26.57 9.84
N PHE A 18 -32.84 27.79 9.40
CA PHE A 18 -33.58 28.45 8.30
C PHE A 18 -32.79 28.40 6.99
N LEU A 19 -33.37 27.77 5.96
CA LEU A 19 -32.85 27.77 4.59
C LEU A 19 -33.08 29.14 3.90
N PRO A 20 -32.12 29.66 3.11
CA PRO A 20 -32.34 30.88 2.33
C PRO A 20 -33.16 30.60 1.05
N PRO A 21 -33.79 31.62 0.45
CA PRO A 21 -34.69 31.44 -0.70
C PRO A 21 -33.95 31.00 -1.97
N ARG A 22 -34.56 30.09 -2.73
CA ARG A 22 -34.11 29.65 -4.05
C ARG A 22 -34.06 30.84 -5.02
N GLY A 23 -32.86 31.31 -5.33
CA GLY A 23 -32.65 32.36 -6.34
C GLY A 23 -31.27 33.01 -6.35
N PHE A 24 -30.46 32.86 -5.30
CA PHE A 24 -29.16 33.54 -5.20
C PHE A 24 -27.97 32.76 -5.80
N ALA A 25 -28.11 31.44 -6.01
CA ALA A 25 -27.02 30.57 -6.49
C ALA A 25 -26.64 30.79 -7.96
N ALA A 26 -27.57 31.22 -8.82
CA ALA A 26 -27.35 31.22 -10.27
C ALA A 26 -26.48 32.38 -10.81
N ARG A 27 -26.18 33.42 -10.03
CA ARG A 27 -25.37 34.57 -10.50
C ARG A 27 -23.91 34.56 -10.06
N TYR A 28 -23.52 33.72 -9.10
CA TYR A 28 -22.14 33.63 -8.62
C TYR A 28 -21.30 32.54 -9.31
N GLU A 29 -21.93 31.51 -9.88
CA GLU A 29 -21.23 30.42 -10.58
C GLU A 29 -20.60 30.86 -11.93
N GLY A 30 -21.17 31.86 -12.60
CA GLY A 30 -20.74 32.25 -13.96
C GLY A 30 -19.37 32.92 -14.06
N ARG A 31 -18.95 33.73 -13.07
CA ARG A 31 -17.67 34.48 -13.12
C ARG A 31 -16.48 33.66 -12.62
N HIS A 32 -16.69 32.79 -11.63
CA HIS A 32 -15.65 31.88 -11.13
C HIS A 32 -15.33 30.76 -12.13
N ALA A 33 -16.35 30.19 -12.79
CA ALA A 33 -16.15 29.19 -13.84
C ALA A 33 -15.39 29.75 -15.07
N GLN A 34 -15.66 30.99 -15.48
CA GLN A 34 -14.96 31.60 -16.62
C GLN A 34 -13.49 31.94 -16.33
N THR A 35 -13.19 32.29 -15.07
CA THR A 35 -11.82 32.65 -14.66
C THR A 35 -10.96 31.40 -14.46
N ALA A 36 -11.52 30.33 -13.88
CA ALA A 36 -10.89 29.01 -13.81
C ALA A 36 -10.62 28.42 -15.21
N LYS A 37 -11.56 28.57 -16.15
CA LYS A 37 -11.40 28.10 -17.54
C LYS A 37 -10.33 28.88 -18.32
N LYS A 38 -10.19 30.18 -18.07
CA LYS A 38 -9.11 31.01 -18.65
C LYS A 38 -7.74 30.71 -18.06
N MET A 39 -7.64 30.40 -16.77
CA MET A 39 -6.39 29.98 -16.13
C MET A 39 -5.98 28.56 -16.58
N ALA A 40 -6.92 27.63 -16.69
CA ALA A 40 -6.67 26.30 -17.25
C ALA A 40 -6.11 26.40 -18.68
N ASN A 41 -6.74 27.21 -19.55
CA ASN A 41 -6.28 27.39 -20.94
C ASN A 41 -4.93 28.14 -21.07
N GLY A 42 -4.51 28.91 -20.06
CA GLY A 42 -3.20 29.59 -20.05
C GLY A 42 -2.04 28.71 -19.59
N LEU A 43 -2.32 27.71 -18.73
CA LEU A 43 -1.34 26.79 -18.14
C LEU A 43 -1.25 25.44 -18.88
N LEU A 44 -2.24 25.08 -19.70
CA LEU A 44 -2.28 23.87 -20.56
C LEU A 44 -1.31 23.89 -21.76
N ARG A 45 -0.27 24.73 -21.74
CA ARG A 45 0.80 24.75 -22.76
C ARG A 45 2.02 23.90 -22.37
N PHE A 46 1.90 23.02 -21.38
CA PHE A 46 2.78 21.86 -21.31
C PHE A 46 2.24 20.80 -22.28
N PRO A 47 3.06 20.23 -23.18
CA PRO A 47 2.64 19.08 -23.95
C PRO A 47 2.38 17.96 -22.96
N ILE A 48 1.11 17.72 -22.63
CA ILE A 48 0.71 16.49 -21.96
C ILE A 48 1.03 15.40 -22.97
N SER A 49 2.13 14.67 -22.77
CA SER A 49 2.33 13.43 -23.50
C SER A 49 1.07 12.60 -23.27
N GLN A 50 0.41 12.16 -24.34
CA GLN A 50 -0.76 11.28 -24.24
C GLN A 50 -0.42 9.90 -23.64
N THR A 51 0.85 9.69 -23.29
CA THR A 51 1.40 8.48 -22.70
C THR A 51 1.65 8.69 -21.21
N LEU A 52 1.17 7.75 -20.39
CA LEU A 52 1.52 7.66 -18.97
C LEU A 52 3.02 7.39 -18.81
N PRO A 53 3.64 7.85 -17.71
CA PRO A 53 5.04 7.54 -17.44
C PRO A 53 5.23 6.03 -17.25
N GLU A 54 6.34 5.50 -17.76
CA GLU A 54 6.81 4.15 -17.43
C GLU A 54 7.39 4.16 -16.02
N VAL A 55 6.68 3.55 -15.06
CA VAL A 55 7.19 3.40 -13.68
C VAL A 55 8.36 2.42 -13.65
N ILE A 56 8.25 1.35 -14.43
CA ILE A 56 9.31 0.38 -14.72
C ILE A 56 9.62 0.48 -16.20
N LYS A 57 10.88 0.77 -16.53
CA LYS A 57 11.33 0.92 -17.92
C LYS A 57 10.99 -0.33 -18.73
N GLY A 58 10.41 -0.12 -19.91
CA GLY A 58 9.98 -1.20 -20.80
C GLY A 58 8.58 -1.75 -20.50
N VAL A 59 7.98 -1.44 -19.34
CA VAL A 59 6.60 -1.81 -19.03
C VAL A 59 5.67 -0.63 -19.29
N HIS A 60 4.83 -0.76 -20.30
CA HIS A 60 3.89 0.29 -20.73
C HIS A 60 2.53 -0.30 -21.12
N LEU A 61 1.47 0.50 -21.13
CA LEU A 61 0.20 0.08 -21.71
C LEU A 61 0.28 0.01 -23.25
N PRO A 62 -0.60 -0.78 -23.91
CA PRO A 62 -0.67 -0.81 -25.37
C PRO A 62 -0.92 0.59 -25.98
N LEU A 63 -0.10 1.00 -26.95
CA LEU A 63 -0.05 2.36 -27.51
C LEU A 63 -1.32 2.80 -28.27
N GLU A 64 -2.11 1.86 -28.76
CA GLU A 64 -3.27 2.14 -29.62
C GLU A 64 -4.57 2.43 -28.85
N GLU A 65 -4.56 2.23 -27.53
CA GLU A 65 -5.77 2.39 -26.74
C GLU A 65 -5.74 3.70 -25.94
N SER A 66 -6.77 4.53 -26.14
CA SER A 66 -6.95 5.77 -25.38
C SER A 66 -6.83 5.46 -23.90
N LEU A 67 -6.00 6.22 -23.16
CA LEU A 67 -5.95 6.17 -21.70
C LEU A 67 -7.38 6.00 -21.14
N PRO A 68 -7.60 5.12 -20.15
CA PRO A 68 -8.90 4.93 -19.54
C PRO A 68 -9.61 6.28 -19.36
N ARG A 69 -10.87 6.40 -19.77
CA ARG A 69 -11.59 7.68 -19.86
C ARG A 69 -11.48 8.55 -18.59
N LYS A 70 -11.23 7.92 -17.44
CA LYS A 70 -11.01 8.57 -16.15
C LYS A 70 -9.60 9.20 -16.02
N ILE A 71 -8.55 8.67 -16.64
CA ILE A 71 -7.21 9.31 -16.69
C ILE A 71 -7.25 10.63 -17.47
N LEU A 72 -8.02 10.69 -18.56
CA LEU A 72 -8.25 11.95 -19.30
C LEU A 72 -9.00 12.98 -18.45
N ARG A 73 -9.94 12.54 -17.58
CA ARG A 73 -10.55 13.40 -16.55
C ARG A 73 -9.59 13.72 -15.42
N ILE A 74 -8.67 12.82 -15.09
CA ILE A 74 -7.63 13.04 -14.10
C ILE A 74 -6.65 14.09 -14.61
N ALA A 75 -6.36 14.25 -15.91
CA ALA A 75 -5.57 15.39 -16.39
C ALA A 75 -6.18 16.75 -16.01
N ASP A 76 -7.51 16.86 -15.95
CA ASP A 76 -8.23 18.04 -15.44
C ASP A 76 -8.25 18.14 -13.90
N VAL A 77 -8.15 17.00 -13.20
CA VAL A 77 -8.10 16.90 -11.72
C VAL A 77 -6.65 16.91 -11.20
N ASN A 78 -5.65 16.67 -12.04
CA ASN A 78 -4.25 16.45 -11.68
C ASN A 78 -3.65 17.72 -11.12
N PHE A 79 -4.13 18.89 -11.53
CA PHE A 79 -3.73 20.13 -10.90
C PHE A 79 -4.20 20.19 -9.43
N ALA A 80 -5.43 19.75 -9.14
CA ALA A 80 -5.99 19.74 -7.78
C ALA A 80 -5.46 18.57 -6.92
N THR A 81 -5.15 17.40 -7.50
CA THR A 81 -4.54 16.28 -6.78
C THR A 81 -3.04 16.43 -6.65
N THR A 82 -2.33 17.04 -7.60
CA THR A 82 -0.91 17.41 -7.47
C THR A 82 -0.74 18.60 -6.53
N LEU A 83 -1.68 19.56 -6.49
CA LEU A 83 -1.74 20.57 -5.42
C LEU A 83 -2.30 20.03 -4.10
N GLY A 84 -3.11 18.99 -4.12
CA GLY A 84 -3.66 18.32 -2.95
C GLY A 84 -2.60 17.48 -2.25
N VAL A 85 -1.93 16.60 -2.99
CA VAL A 85 -0.79 15.79 -2.56
C VAL A 85 0.46 16.65 -2.39
N GLY A 86 0.71 17.63 -3.26
CA GLY A 86 1.81 18.61 -3.09
C GLY A 86 1.56 19.60 -1.95
N GLY A 87 0.31 20.00 -1.71
CA GLY A 87 -0.10 20.79 -0.54
C GLY A 87 -0.07 19.98 0.75
N TYR A 88 -0.34 18.68 0.64
CA TYR A 88 -0.20 17.70 1.72
C TYR A 88 1.28 17.39 2.04
N LEU A 89 2.17 17.35 1.04
CA LEU A 89 3.57 16.94 1.20
C LEU A 89 4.56 18.11 1.35
N PHE A 90 4.28 19.28 0.76
CA PHE A 90 5.27 20.36 0.61
C PHE A 90 4.84 21.73 1.10
N GLY A 91 3.64 21.89 1.67
CA GLY A 91 3.20 23.17 2.23
C GLY A 91 3.45 24.33 1.25
N THR A 92 2.87 24.27 0.05
CA THR A 92 2.99 25.40 -0.87
C THR A 92 2.26 26.60 -0.27
N TYR A 93 3.03 27.62 0.11
CA TYR A 93 2.56 28.98 0.39
C TYR A 93 1.78 29.51 -0.81
N GLY A 94 0.47 29.27 -0.88
CA GLY A 94 -0.37 29.84 -1.93
C GLY A 94 -1.69 29.13 -2.13
N LEU A 95 -2.76 29.81 -1.74
CA LEU A 95 -4.19 29.53 -1.98
C LEU A 95 -4.83 28.45 -1.09
N GLY A 96 -5.24 28.89 0.10
CA GLY A 96 -6.18 28.20 0.99
C GLY A 96 -7.59 28.08 0.41
N LEU A 97 -7.74 27.29 -0.65
CA LEU A 97 -9.04 27.00 -1.28
C LEU A 97 -9.62 25.62 -0.93
N PHE A 98 -8.88 24.76 -0.23
CA PHE A 98 -9.34 23.39 0.11
C PHE A 98 -9.26 23.00 1.60
N GLY A 99 -9.05 23.95 2.53
CA GLY A 99 -9.17 23.68 3.97
C GLY A 99 -8.12 22.72 4.56
N LEU A 100 -6.89 22.72 4.03
CA LEU A 100 -5.78 21.85 4.44
C LEU A 100 -4.68 22.59 5.23
N ASP A 101 -5.07 23.38 6.24
CA ASP A 101 -4.12 24.16 7.06
C ASP A 101 -3.25 23.29 8.01
N GLY A 102 -3.51 21.98 8.12
CA GLY A 102 -2.90 21.12 9.14
C GLY A 102 -1.50 20.60 8.83
N VAL A 103 -1.20 20.17 7.59
CA VAL A 103 0.02 19.38 7.31
C VAL A 103 1.26 20.26 7.16
N GLY A 104 1.14 21.43 6.50
CA GLY A 104 2.22 22.43 6.49
C GLY A 104 2.58 22.92 7.90
N LEU A 105 1.56 23.08 8.76
CA LEU A 105 1.71 23.50 10.15
C LEU A 105 2.38 22.42 11.02
N ILE A 106 2.11 21.14 10.75
CA ILE A 106 2.82 20.00 11.38
C ILE A 106 4.27 19.95 10.91
N SER A 107 4.54 20.14 9.62
CA SER A 107 5.90 20.14 9.07
C SER A 107 6.79 21.19 9.74
N ASP A 108 6.35 22.45 9.78
CA ASP A 108 7.11 23.54 10.38
C ASP A 108 7.33 23.36 11.89
N GLN A 109 6.36 22.74 12.56
CA GLN A 109 6.49 22.43 13.99
C GLN A 109 7.41 21.25 14.27
N LEU A 110 7.58 20.30 13.35
CA LEU A 110 8.42 19.12 13.54
C LEU A 110 9.86 19.35 13.10
N LEU A 111 10.07 20.16 12.05
CA LEU A 111 11.42 20.48 11.55
C LEU A 111 12.33 20.92 12.70
N HIS A 112 13.53 20.33 12.74
CA HIS A 112 14.56 20.59 13.75
C HIS A 112 14.22 20.16 15.19
N LYS A 113 13.03 19.60 15.48
CA LYS A 113 12.77 18.94 16.77
C LYS A 113 13.57 17.66 16.89
N LYS A 114 13.88 17.26 18.12
CA LYS A 114 14.55 15.99 18.39
C LYS A 114 13.63 14.80 18.06
N LYS A 115 14.20 13.76 17.46
CA LYS A 115 13.55 12.45 17.24
C LYS A 115 13.48 11.70 18.57
N LYS A 116 12.35 11.80 19.27
CA LYS A 116 12.14 11.13 20.57
C LYS A 116 10.68 10.73 20.73
N GLU A 117 10.40 9.82 21.66
CA GLU A 117 9.02 9.42 21.99
C GLU A 117 8.13 10.66 22.21
N GLY A 118 6.93 10.63 21.65
CA GLY A 118 5.96 11.71 21.70
C GLY A 118 6.23 12.88 20.74
N SER A 119 7.36 12.91 20.02
CA SER A 119 7.64 14.03 19.09
C SER A 119 6.65 14.11 17.93
N LEU A 120 5.99 13.00 17.59
CA LEU A 120 5.01 12.90 16.51
C LEU A 120 3.55 12.94 16.97
N ASN A 121 3.26 13.20 18.25
CA ASN A 121 1.90 13.12 18.80
C ASN A 121 0.89 13.96 18.00
N LEU A 122 1.24 15.17 17.58
CA LEU A 122 0.34 16.03 16.79
C LEU A 122 0.03 15.42 15.42
N ALA A 123 1.03 14.87 14.74
CA ALA A 123 0.82 14.17 13.47
C ALA A 123 -0.08 12.94 13.70
N VAL A 124 0.27 12.11 14.68
CA VAL A 124 -0.50 10.93 15.06
C VAL A 124 -1.97 11.27 15.34
N GLU A 125 -2.25 12.29 16.15
CA GLU A 125 -3.63 12.69 16.46
C GLU A 125 -4.37 13.24 15.24
N TYR A 126 -3.69 14.02 14.38
CA TYR A 126 -4.27 14.44 13.10
C TYR A 126 -4.67 13.24 12.24
N PHE A 127 -3.78 12.25 12.10
CA PHE A 127 -4.03 11.07 11.30
C PHE A 127 -5.10 10.15 11.91
N LYS A 128 -5.18 10.02 13.23
CA LYS A 128 -6.29 9.32 13.90
C LYS A 128 -7.63 9.95 13.60
N GLN A 129 -7.73 11.29 13.65
CA GLN A 129 -8.97 12.02 13.35
C GLN A 129 -9.40 11.87 11.88
N LYS A 130 -8.46 11.59 10.98
CA LYS A 130 -8.73 11.39 9.55
C LYS A 130 -8.93 9.94 9.16
N ALA A 131 -8.40 9.00 9.94
CA ALA A 131 -8.67 7.59 9.76
C ALA A 131 -10.15 7.30 10.08
N SER A 132 -10.81 6.49 9.26
CA SER A 132 -12.13 5.96 9.57
C SER A 132 -11.97 4.86 10.64
N LEU A 133 -11.86 5.28 11.89
CA LEU A 133 -11.78 4.38 13.04
C LEU A 133 -13.18 3.84 13.38
N GLY A 134 -13.28 2.55 13.66
CA GLY A 134 -14.48 1.98 14.26
C GLY A 134 -14.65 2.44 15.71
N ASP A 135 -15.90 2.46 16.20
CA ASP A 135 -16.26 2.90 17.55
C ASP A 135 -15.79 1.95 18.69
N GLU A 136 -15.01 0.92 18.38
CA GLU A 136 -14.77 -0.24 19.26
C GLU A 136 -13.37 -0.33 19.90
N LEU A 137 -12.49 0.65 19.70
CA LEU A 137 -11.13 0.57 20.24
C LEU A 137 -11.06 1.05 21.70
N PRO A 138 -10.41 0.28 22.61
CA PRO A 138 -10.14 0.73 23.97
C PRO A 138 -9.33 2.02 24.03
N GLU A 139 -9.56 2.87 25.04
CA GLU A 139 -8.84 4.15 25.20
C GLU A 139 -7.31 4.01 25.28
N ASP A 140 -6.83 2.88 25.79
CA ASP A 140 -5.41 2.59 25.96
C ASP A 140 -4.76 1.89 24.74
N TYR A 141 -5.53 1.64 23.67
CA TYR A 141 -5.05 1.04 22.42
C TYR A 141 -3.96 1.89 21.74
N LYS A 142 -2.81 1.28 21.45
CA LYS A 142 -1.67 1.94 20.80
C LYS A 142 -1.75 1.85 19.28
N TYR A 143 -2.49 2.79 18.69
CA TYR A 143 -2.78 2.82 17.26
C TYR A 143 -1.54 2.92 16.34
N PHE A 144 -0.50 3.67 16.73
CA PHE A 144 0.75 3.82 15.94
C PHE A 144 1.93 3.10 16.59
N GLY A 145 1.66 2.08 17.41
CA GLY A 145 2.68 1.31 18.10
C GLY A 145 3.34 2.01 19.28
N ASN A 146 4.48 1.48 19.67
CA ASN A 146 5.23 1.83 20.88
C ASN A 146 6.73 1.47 20.69
N ASP A 147 7.54 1.54 21.75
CA ASP A 147 8.98 1.23 21.67
C ASP A 147 9.35 -0.25 22.00
N ASP A 148 8.41 -1.18 21.93
CA ASP A 148 8.62 -2.63 22.07
C ASP A 148 8.97 -3.25 20.69
N PHE A 149 10.10 -2.81 20.14
CA PHE A 149 10.54 -3.20 18.79
C PHE A 149 10.75 -4.71 18.63
N PRO A 150 11.34 -5.44 19.61
CA PRO A 150 11.46 -6.89 19.48
C PRO A 150 10.10 -7.58 19.35
N ARG A 151 9.10 -7.19 20.16
CA ARG A 151 7.76 -7.79 20.05
C ARG A 151 7.09 -7.45 18.73
N GLN A 152 7.15 -6.19 18.30
CA GLN A 152 6.58 -5.76 17.02
C GLN A 152 7.21 -6.51 15.84
N LEU A 153 8.53 -6.70 15.84
CA LEU A 153 9.25 -7.46 14.82
C LEU A 153 8.74 -8.90 14.73
N LEU A 154 8.63 -9.59 15.87
CA LEU A 154 8.12 -10.97 15.92
C LEU A 154 6.67 -11.05 15.42
N LEU A 155 5.80 -10.14 15.86
CA LEU A 155 4.38 -10.15 15.48
C LEU A 155 4.18 -9.84 13.99
N LEU A 156 4.92 -8.88 13.42
CA LEU A 156 4.83 -8.57 12.00
C LEU A 156 5.38 -9.70 11.13
N LEU A 157 6.54 -10.28 11.48
CA LEU A 157 7.06 -11.45 10.76
C LEU A 157 6.12 -12.65 10.83
N LYS A 158 5.35 -12.78 11.92
CA LYS A 158 4.40 -13.86 12.10
C LYS A 158 3.07 -13.64 11.39
N ASN A 159 2.60 -12.40 11.22
CA ASN A 159 1.24 -12.12 10.75
C ASN A 159 1.16 -11.33 9.45
N ASN A 160 2.22 -10.63 9.03
CA ASN A 160 2.22 -9.79 7.85
C ASN A 160 2.98 -10.47 6.70
N PRO A 161 2.34 -10.75 5.54
CA PRO A 161 2.95 -11.47 4.43
C PRO A 161 4.09 -10.71 3.75
N PHE A 162 4.11 -9.37 3.80
CA PHE A 162 5.26 -8.60 3.33
C PHE A 162 6.47 -8.78 4.22
N PHE A 163 6.29 -8.82 5.55
CA PHE A 163 7.42 -8.97 6.47
C PHE A 163 7.91 -10.42 6.47
N ALA A 164 6.98 -11.37 6.52
CA ALA A 164 7.29 -12.79 6.49
C ALA A 164 8.08 -13.18 5.23
N SER A 165 7.78 -12.59 4.06
CA SER A 165 8.47 -12.91 2.79
C SER A 165 9.98 -12.62 2.80
N ALA A 166 10.46 -11.79 3.74
CA ALA A 166 11.89 -11.54 3.92
C ALA A 166 12.65 -12.68 4.63
N LEU A 167 11.93 -13.61 5.29
CA LEU A 167 12.54 -14.69 6.06
C LEU A 167 13.18 -15.75 5.17
N THR A 168 14.38 -16.18 5.57
CA THR A 168 15.03 -17.40 5.10
C THR A 168 15.08 -18.44 6.22
N TYR A 169 15.31 -19.70 5.87
CA TYR A 169 15.42 -20.79 6.84
C TYR A 169 16.73 -21.53 6.66
N ASN A 170 17.63 -21.39 7.65
CA ASN A 170 18.94 -22.05 7.71
C ASN A 170 19.26 -22.38 9.18
N ASP A 171 18.95 -23.60 9.61
CA ASP A 171 18.98 -24.03 11.01
C ASP A 171 18.15 -23.16 11.98
N GLY A 172 17.06 -22.61 11.45
CA GLY A 172 16.15 -21.69 12.11
C GLY A 172 15.74 -20.56 11.16
N TRP A 173 14.78 -19.74 11.59
CA TRP A 173 14.38 -18.55 10.84
C TRP A 173 15.43 -17.45 10.99
N GLU A 174 15.71 -16.76 9.90
CA GLU A 174 16.58 -15.60 9.91
C GLU A 174 16.11 -14.49 8.95
N LEU A 175 16.47 -13.26 9.31
CA LEU A 175 16.54 -12.12 8.39
C LEU A 175 18.01 -11.89 8.08
N LYS A 176 18.39 -12.00 6.82
CA LYS A 176 19.77 -11.84 6.36
C LYS A 176 19.86 -10.57 5.51
N SER A 177 20.18 -9.45 6.14
CA SER A 177 20.36 -8.16 5.44
C SER A 177 21.75 -8.01 4.86
N TYR A 178 22.71 -8.82 5.31
CA TYR A 178 24.08 -8.76 4.85
C TYR A 178 24.75 -10.14 4.81
N ASP A 179 25.32 -10.46 3.64
CA ASP A 179 26.28 -11.53 3.42
C ASP A 179 26.94 -11.29 2.05
N GLU A 180 28.23 -10.99 2.03
CA GLU A 180 29.01 -10.79 0.80
C GLU A 180 29.20 -12.07 -0.01
N ASN A 181 29.23 -13.22 0.66
CA ASN A 181 29.57 -14.51 0.07
C ASN A 181 28.32 -15.28 -0.38
N GLU A 182 27.13 -14.73 -0.18
CA GLU A 182 25.88 -15.33 -0.61
C GLU A 182 25.77 -15.33 -2.14
N SER A 183 26.00 -16.51 -2.72
CA SER A 183 25.96 -16.75 -4.17
C SER A 183 24.55 -16.67 -4.76
N SER A 184 23.51 -16.94 -3.94
CA SER A 184 22.11 -16.87 -4.36
C SER A 184 21.31 -16.01 -3.37
N PRO A 185 21.50 -14.68 -3.40
CA PRO A 185 20.90 -13.80 -2.40
C PRO A 185 19.38 -13.79 -2.51
N SER A 186 18.71 -13.86 -1.37
CA SER A 186 17.25 -13.68 -1.28
C SER A 186 16.84 -12.31 -1.80
N LEU A 187 15.55 -12.13 -2.14
CA LEU A 187 15.04 -10.81 -2.56
C LEU A 187 15.30 -9.75 -1.49
N TYR A 188 15.14 -10.11 -0.20
CA TYR A 188 15.46 -9.22 0.91
C TYR A 188 16.92 -8.80 0.89
N LEU A 189 17.87 -9.75 0.81
CA LEU A 189 19.30 -9.44 0.78
C LEU A 189 19.68 -8.60 -0.45
N ARG A 190 19.11 -8.88 -1.62
CA ARG A 190 19.34 -8.09 -2.84
C ARG A 190 18.90 -6.64 -2.67
N LEU A 191 17.75 -6.39 -2.05
CA LEU A 191 17.27 -5.04 -1.77
C LEU A 191 18.09 -4.37 -0.66
N MET A 192 18.48 -5.07 0.40
CA MET A 192 19.31 -4.47 1.45
C MET A 192 20.68 -4.00 0.92
N ARG A 193 21.21 -4.65 -0.12
CA ARG A 193 22.46 -4.22 -0.79
C ARG A 193 22.34 -2.87 -1.48
N THR A 194 21.14 -2.37 -1.78
CA THR A 194 20.95 -1.05 -2.41
C THR A 194 20.84 0.08 -1.38
N LEU A 195 20.73 -0.23 -0.09
CA LEU A 195 20.73 0.78 0.97
C LEU A 195 22.14 1.33 1.18
N THR A 196 22.21 2.65 1.27
CA THR A 196 23.41 3.45 1.51
C THR A 196 23.25 4.16 2.84
N GLY A 197 24.20 4.00 3.75
CA GLY A 197 24.14 4.64 5.07
C GLY A 197 24.52 3.72 6.21
N VAL A 198 24.74 4.31 7.38
CA VAL A 198 25.19 3.60 8.59
C VAL A 198 24.01 3.00 9.32
N GLY A 199 24.07 1.70 9.61
CA GLY A 199 23.17 1.03 10.56
C GLY A 199 22.03 0.23 9.95
N HIS A 200 22.06 -0.03 8.64
CA HIS A 200 21.06 -0.81 7.91
C HIS A 200 21.38 -2.31 7.85
N ARG A 201 22.53 -2.76 8.34
CA ARG A 201 22.94 -4.17 8.21
C ARG A 201 22.85 -4.91 9.54
N VAL A 202 21.66 -5.44 9.80
CA VAL A 202 21.38 -6.31 10.94
C VAL A 202 20.84 -7.67 10.47
N ASN A 203 21.60 -8.73 10.73
CA ASN A 203 21.08 -10.09 10.58
C ASN A 203 20.41 -10.50 11.89
N VAL A 204 19.23 -11.12 11.81
CA VAL A 204 18.45 -11.51 12.99
C VAL A 204 18.13 -12.99 12.91
N LYS A 205 18.36 -13.74 14.00
CA LYS A 205 18.01 -15.16 14.10
C LYS A 205 16.90 -15.35 15.11
N PHE A 206 15.96 -16.27 14.82
CA PHE A 206 14.76 -16.47 15.63
C PHE A 206 14.58 -17.94 16.08
N THR A 207 13.64 -18.15 16.99
CA THR A 207 13.05 -19.47 17.26
C THR A 207 12.13 -19.91 16.12
N ASP A 208 11.88 -21.22 16.03
CA ASP A 208 11.17 -21.82 14.89
C ASP A 208 9.71 -21.37 14.74
N GLY A 209 9.04 -20.95 15.81
CA GLY A 209 7.68 -20.37 15.74
C GLY A 209 7.63 -18.85 15.94
N LEU A 210 8.77 -18.17 15.81
CA LEU A 210 8.93 -16.72 15.98
C LEU A 210 8.43 -16.24 17.36
N GLU A 211 8.65 -17.03 18.41
CA GLU A 211 8.35 -16.64 19.79
C GLU A 211 9.43 -15.73 20.38
N ALA A 212 10.67 -15.89 19.93
CA ALA A 212 11.80 -15.10 20.41
C ALA A 212 12.86 -14.83 19.34
N ILE A 213 13.56 -13.72 19.52
CA ILE A 213 14.85 -13.45 18.86
C ILE A 213 15.91 -14.22 19.64
N LYS A 214 16.81 -14.92 18.94
CA LYS A 214 17.95 -15.67 19.52
C LYS A 214 19.22 -14.83 19.51
N SER A 215 19.48 -14.14 18.39
CA SER A 215 20.61 -13.23 18.27
C SER A 215 20.39 -12.19 17.19
N ILE A 216 21.09 -11.06 17.32
CA ILE A 216 21.23 -10.04 16.29
C ILE A 216 22.72 -9.82 16.01
N GLN A 217 23.09 -9.93 14.74
CA GLN A 217 24.43 -9.62 14.25
C GLN A 217 24.42 -8.26 13.58
N ILE A 218 25.36 -7.40 13.96
CA ILE A 218 25.53 -6.07 13.41
C ILE A 218 26.72 -6.10 12.49
N CYS A 219 26.51 -5.72 11.25
CA CYS A 219 27.53 -5.77 10.22
C CYS A 219 28.02 -4.36 9.89
N ASP A 220 29.30 -4.24 9.57
CA ASP A 220 29.87 -2.99 9.09
C ASP A 220 29.44 -2.74 7.64
N ASP A 221 28.99 -1.52 7.35
CA ASP A 221 28.49 -1.13 6.03
C ASP A 221 29.61 -0.97 4.98
N LEU A 222 30.87 -0.74 5.42
CA LEU A 222 32.04 -0.45 4.58
C LEU A 222 32.95 -1.68 4.40
N GLU A 223 33.28 -2.37 5.49
CA GLU A 223 34.21 -3.51 5.52
C GLU A 223 33.53 -4.84 5.28
N GLY A 224 32.20 -4.90 5.42
CA GLY A 224 31.46 -6.12 5.14
C GLY A 224 31.67 -7.24 6.17
N ARG A 225 32.00 -6.90 7.41
CA ARG A 225 32.27 -7.88 8.47
C ARG A 225 31.25 -7.77 9.59
N ILE A 226 30.98 -8.90 10.25
CA ILE A 226 30.20 -8.90 11.49
C ILE A 226 31.05 -8.19 12.55
N MET A 227 30.58 -7.03 13.01
CA MET A 227 31.25 -6.27 14.07
C MET A 227 30.90 -6.79 15.45
N MET A 228 29.64 -7.22 15.63
CA MET A 228 29.11 -7.61 16.93
C MET A 228 27.97 -8.60 16.75
N GLU A 229 27.90 -9.60 17.64
CA GLU A 229 26.71 -10.44 17.82
C GLU A 229 26.19 -10.25 19.24
N VAL A 230 24.94 -9.81 19.35
CA VAL A 230 24.21 -9.77 20.61
C VAL A 230 23.34 -11.01 20.68
N LYS A 231 23.77 -11.99 21.47
CA LYS A 231 22.96 -13.17 21.81
C LYS A 231 22.04 -12.82 22.97
N GLY A 232 20.78 -13.21 22.87
CA GLY A 232 19.80 -12.92 23.91
C GLY A 232 18.45 -13.44 23.50
N ASP A 233 17.77 -14.11 24.42
CA ASP A 233 16.41 -14.60 24.24
C ASP A 233 15.44 -13.51 24.68
N THR A 234 14.60 -13.00 23.78
CA THR A 234 13.63 -11.94 24.10
C THR A 234 12.55 -12.35 25.10
N ARG A 235 12.53 -13.59 25.57
CA ARG A 235 11.73 -14.02 26.71
C ARG A 235 12.31 -13.54 28.05
N ASP A 236 13.58 -13.18 28.11
CA ASP A 236 14.21 -12.53 29.26
C ASP A 236 14.18 -10.99 29.10
N PRO A 237 13.44 -10.26 29.97
CA PRO A 237 13.40 -8.80 29.94
C PRO A 237 14.78 -8.11 30.02
N LYS A 238 15.78 -8.74 30.63
CA LYS A 238 17.15 -8.17 30.73
C LYS A 238 17.86 -8.17 29.39
N GLU A 239 17.56 -9.14 28.53
CA GLU A 239 18.16 -9.26 27.19
C GLU A 239 17.48 -8.35 26.16
N ILE A 240 16.19 -8.04 26.34
CA ILE A 240 15.43 -7.11 25.48
C ILE A 240 16.15 -5.77 25.34
N ALA A 241 16.64 -5.20 26.45
CA ALA A 241 17.29 -3.90 26.45
C ALA A 241 18.53 -3.85 25.56
N LYS A 242 19.26 -4.97 25.42
CA LYS A 242 20.49 -5.04 24.61
C LYS A 242 20.20 -5.07 23.11
N ILE A 243 19.07 -5.64 22.71
CA ILE A 243 18.74 -5.87 21.29
C ILE A 243 17.69 -4.90 20.75
N LYS A 244 16.96 -4.19 21.62
CA LYS A 244 15.82 -3.33 21.27
C LYS A 244 16.15 -2.38 20.13
N ASP A 245 17.28 -1.69 20.19
CA ASP A 245 17.64 -0.71 19.17
C ASP A 245 17.90 -1.36 17.81
N TYR A 246 18.52 -2.53 17.77
CA TYR A 246 18.81 -3.25 16.53
C TYR A 246 17.58 -3.97 15.96
N ALA A 247 16.64 -4.41 16.81
CA ALA A 247 15.33 -4.86 16.35
C ALA A 247 14.59 -3.72 15.62
N SER A 248 14.76 -2.47 16.08
CA SER A 248 14.23 -1.29 15.38
C SER A 248 14.89 -1.05 14.01
N SER A 249 16.20 -1.34 13.87
CA SER A 249 16.88 -1.30 12.57
C SER A 249 16.30 -2.36 11.62
N ALA A 250 16.09 -3.59 12.11
CA ALA A 250 15.46 -4.64 11.33
C ALA A 250 14.03 -4.26 10.88
N LEU A 251 13.24 -3.60 11.74
CA LEU A 251 11.94 -3.06 11.37
C LEU A 251 12.06 -2.01 10.25
N TYR A 252 13.03 -1.10 10.34
CA TYR A 252 13.28 -0.09 9.29
C TYR A 252 13.59 -0.74 7.94
N ASN A 253 14.48 -1.72 7.93
CA ASN A 253 14.82 -2.49 6.73
C ASN A 253 13.61 -3.20 6.12
N LEU A 254 12.77 -3.79 6.97
CA LEU A 254 11.55 -4.46 6.52
C LEU A 254 10.50 -3.48 5.99
N ILE A 255 10.42 -2.25 6.50
CA ILE A 255 9.57 -1.21 5.89
C ILE A 255 10.04 -0.91 4.48
N PHE A 256 11.34 -0.70 4.26
CA PHE A 256 11.88 -0.45 2.92
C PHE A 256 11.59 -1.62 1.97
N TYR A 257 11.94 -2.84 2.40
CA TYR A 257 11.66 -4.07 1.65
C TYR A 257 10.16 -4.22 1.30
N SER A 258 9.28 -4.02 2.27
CA SER A 258 7.83 -4.13 2.08
C SER A 258 7.31 -3.02 1.16
N SER A 259 7.86 -1.82 1.25
CA SER A 259 7.50 -0.69 0.38
C SER A 259 7.90 -0.95 -1.08
N CYS A 260 9.02 -1.62 -1.33
CA CYS A 260 9.42 -2.09 -2.66
C CYS A 260 8.38 -3.06 -3.26
N ILE A 261 7.95 -4.06 -2.50
CA ILE A 261 6.93 -5.02 -2.95
C ILE A 261 5.59 -4.32 -3.15
N HIS A 262 5.18 -3.47 -2.20
CA HIS A 262 3.93 -2.74 -2.24
C HIS A 262 3.82 -1.81 -3.45
N ALA A 263 4.90 -1.10 -3.79
CA ALA A 263 4.96 -0.31 -5.03
C ALA A 263 4.73 -1.18 -6.27
N MET A 264 5.28 -2.40 -6.31
CA MET A 264 5.05 -3.33 -7.42
C MET A 264 3.63 -3.88 -7.45
N ILE A 265 2.98 -4.06 -6.30
CA ILE A 265 1.56 -4.42 -6.26
C ILE A 265 0.70 -3.33 -6.90
N HIS A 266 1.00 -2.04 -6.69
CA HIS A 266 0.31 -0.96 -7.38
C HIS A 266 0.47 -1.03 -8.90
N VAL A 267 1.70 -1.30 -9.39
CA VAL A 267 1.96 -1.47 -10.82
C VAL A 267 1.23 -2.69 -11.38
N LEU A 268 1.31 -3.82 -10.70
CA LEU A 268 0.62 -5.06 -11.09
C LEU A 268 -0.90 -4.87 -11.15
N HIS A 269 -1.49 -4.31 -10.09
CA HIS A 269 -2.91 -4.02 -10.03
C HIS A 269 -3.33 -3.12 -11.19
N TYR A 270 -2.54 -2.09 -11.52
CA TYR A 270 -2.86 -1.20 -12.64
C TYR A 270 -2.90 -1.91 -14.00
N LEU A 271 -1.88 -2.73 -14.29
CA LEU A 271 -1.85 -3.52 -15.51
C LEU A 271 -3.04 -4.47 -15.58
N PHE A 272 -3.35 -5.15 -14.47
CA PHE A 272 -4.41 -6.14 -14.40
C PHE A 272 -5.82 -5.53 -14.46
N THR A 273 -6.09 -4.44 -13.74
CA THR A 273 -7.41 -3.78 -13.79
C THR A 273 -7.64 -3.11 -15.13
N SER A 274 -6.61 -2.50 -15.72
CA SER A 274 -6.69 -1.92 -17.06
C SER A 274 -7.00 -3.02 -18.09
N ALA A 275 -6.26 -4.12 -18.08
CA ALA A 275 -6.48 -5.23 -19.00
C ALA A 275 -7.89 -5.83 -18.85
N MET A 276 -8.37 -5.99 -17.61
CA MET A 276 -9.70 -6.53 -17.34
C MET A 276 -10.80 -5.56 -17.78
N ALA A 277 -10.71 -4.27 -17.45
CA ALA A 277 -11.70 -3.27 -17.87
C ALA A 277 -11.79 -3.14 -19.39
N MET A 278 -10.66 -3.21 -20.10
CA MET A 278 -10.61 -3.11 -21.56
C MET A 278 -11.14 -4.36 -22.25
N SER A 279 -10.71 -5.54 -21.81
CA SER A 279 -11.09 -6.82 -22.41
C SER A 279 -12.57 -7.16 -22.27
N THR A 280 -13.22 -6.62 -21.24
CA THR A 280 -14.60 -6.96 -20.88
C THR A 280 -15.66 -6.03 -21.45
N ARG A 281 -15.31 -4.94 -22.16
CA ARG A 281 -16.29 -3.94 -22.66
C ARG A 281 -17.47 -4.51 -23.45
N GLY A 282 -17.28 -5.65 -24.10
CA GLY A 282 -18.33 -6.35 -24.83
C GLY A 282 -19.26 -7.19 -23.94
N PHE A 283 -18.84 -7.51 -22.71
CA PHE A 283 -19.54 -8.38 -21.78
C PHE A 283 -20.03 -7.60 -20.56
N ARG A 284 -21.31 -7.19 -20.60
CA ARG A 284 -21.89 -6.21 -19.65
C ARG A 284 -21.66 -6.55 -18.17
N ASP A 285 -21.98 -7.78 -17.76
CA ASP A 285 -21.95 -8.16 -16.34
C ASP A 285 -20.50 -8.22 -15.81
N MET A 286 -19.56 -8.75 -16.61
CA MET A 286 -18.15 -8.80 -16.28
C MET A 286 -17.50 -7.41 -16.29
N ASN A 287 -17.85 -6.57 -17.27
CA ASN A 287 -17.37 -5.18 -17.34
C ASN A 287 -17.81 -4.36 -16.14
N ARG A 288 -19.08 -4.50 -15.76
CA ARG A 288 -19.64 -3.80 -14.59
C ARG A 288 -18.89 -4.14 -13.31
N TRP A 289 -18.49 -5.40 -13.15
CA TRP A 289 -17.63 -5.80 -12.03
C TRP A 289 -16.21 -5.27 -12.17
N ALA A 290 -15.60 -5.32 -13.36
CA ALA A 290 -14.24 -4.85 -13.58
C ALA A 290 -14.07 -3.34 -13.35
N GLU A 291 -15.04 -2.53 -13.79
CA GLU A 291 -14.99 -1.06 -13.71
C GLU A 291 -14.94 -0.53 -12.28
N VAL A 292 -15.47 -1.26 -11.29
CA VAL A 292 -15.43 -0.78 -9.89
C VAL A 292 -14.01 -0.75 -9.32
N PHE A 293 -13.05 -1.40 -9.98
CA PHE A 293 -11.66 -1.49 -9.52
C PHE A 293 -10.70 -0.57 -10.28
N ASP A 294 -11.10 -0.03 -11.43
CA ASP A 294 -10.20 0.77 -12.29
C ASP A 294 -9.95 2.20 -11.75
N ASP A 295 -10.93 2.78 -11.05
CA ASP A 295 -11.00 4.23 -10.78
C ASP A 295 -9.78 4.82 -10.06
N ASN A 296 -9.33 4.16 -9.00
CA ASN A 296 -8.30 4.70 -8.12
C ASN A 296 -6.92 4.07 -8.38
N VAL A 297 -6.87 2.95 -9.09
CA VAL A 297 -5.63 2.23 -9.34
C VAL A 297 -4.71 3.01 -10.29
N ALA A 298 -5.26 3.72 -11.27
CA ALA A 298 -4.49 4.59 -12.15
C ALA A 298 -3.79 5.75 -11.41
N ILE A 299 -4.46 6.35 -10.43
CA ILE A 299 -3.89 7.41 -9.60
C ILE A 299 -2.70 6.86 -8.82
N LYS A 300 -2.84 5.66 -8.24
CA LYS A 300 -1.74 5.02 -7.51
C LYS A 300 -0.55 4.70 -8.40
N TYR A 301 -0.76 4.22 -9.62
CA TYR A 301 0.31 4.01 -10.58
C TYR A 301 1.13 5.29 -10.82
N ILE A 302 0.45 6.42 -11.05
CA ILE A 302 1.12 7.73 -11.20
C ILE A 302 1.88 8.13 -9.92
N GLN A 303 1.27 7.94 -8.75
CA GLN A 303 1.92 8.23 -7.46
C GLN A 303 3.20 7.40 -7.26
N VAL A 304 3.22 6.12 -7.68
CA VAL A 304 4.44 5.30 -7.64
C VAL A 304 5.55 5.94 -8.48
N GLY A 305 5.25 6.34 -9.72
CA GLY A 305 6.25 6.96 -10.62
C GLY A 305 6.72 8.34 -10.19
N GLN A 306 5.90 9.07 -9.41
CA GLN A 306 6.24 10.42 -8.96
C GLN A 306 6.93 10.47 -7.59
N LEU A 307 6.55 9.58 -6.68
CA LEU A 307 6.99 9.61 -5.28
C LEU A 307 7.99 8.50 -4.94
N LEU A 308 7.83 7.31 -5.51
CA LEU A 308 8.57 6.11 -5.08
C LEU A 308 9.72 5.76 -6.00
N ILE A 309 9.47 5.77 -7.32
CA ILE A 309 10.39 5.27 -8.35
C ILE A 309 10.47 6.31 -9.46
N ARG A 310 11.51 7.14 -9.46
CA ARG A 310 11.69 8.18 -10.48
C ARG A 310 13.15 8.28 -10.92
N ASP A 311 13.35 8.80 -12.13
CA ASP A 311 14.70 9.15 -12.59
C ASP A 311 15.13 10.44 -11.88
N PRO A 312 16.40 10.56 -11.49
CA PRO A 312 16.90 11.78 -10.90
C PRO A 312 16.69 12.94 -11.89
N PRO A 313 16.20 14.11 -11.43
CA PRO A 313 15.98 15.28 -12.29
C PRO A 313 17.21 15.71 -13.10
N SER A 314 18.41 15.50 -12.54
CA SER A 314 19.72 15.67 -13.15
C SER A 314 20.78 14.92 -12.32
N ASP A 315 21.96 14.67 -12.89
CA ASP A 315 23.07 13.97 -12.21
C ASP A 315 23.48 14.62 -10.86
N ASP A 316 23.34 15.95 -10.75
CA ASP A 316 23.69 16.70 -9.54
C ASP A 316 22.48 16.99 -8.60
N SER A 317 21.28 16.50 -8.92
CA SER A 317 20.08 16.78 -8.13
C SER A 317 19.90 15.78 -6.98
N MET A 318 19.36 16.25 -5.86
CA MET A 318 18.99 15.35 -4.77
C MET A 318 17.81 14.47 -5.18
N ASP A 319 18.05 13.16 -5.22
CA ASP A 319 17.00 12.20 -5.50
C ASP A 319 16.17 11.92 -4.22
N THR A 320 15.01 12.57 -4.16
CA THR A 320 14.03 12.45 -3.08
C THR A 320 13.00 11.34 -3.31
N ALA A 321 13.15 10.48 -4.31
CA ALA A 321 12.26 9.32 -4.45
C ALA A 321 12.44 8.35 -3.29
N PHE A 322 11.33 7.83 -2.76
CA PHE A 322 11.39 7.03 -1.54
C PHE A 322 12.20 5.74 -1.71
N LEU A 323 12.07 5.05 -2.84
CA LEU A 323 12.68 3.73 -3.05
C LEU A 323 13.97 3.78 -3.87
N THR A 324 14.14 4.80 -4.71
CA THR A 324 15.29 4.91 -5.63
C THR A 324 16.27 6.02 -5.27
N GLY A 325 15.90 6.88 -4.31
CA GLY A 325 16.68 8.05 -3.92
C GLY A 325 17.30 7.94 -2.53
N ALA A 326 18.46 8.57 -2.38
CA ALA A 326 19.21 8.60 -1.11
C ALA A 326 18.45 9.38 -0.01
N ASP A 327 17.65 10.39 -0.38
CA ASP A 327 16.81 11.14 0.57
C ASP A 327 15.48 10.44 0.88
N GLY A 328 15.22 9.29 0.24
CA GLY A 328 14.13 8.37 0.60
C GLY A 328 14.49 7.50 1.79
N PHE A 329 14.40 6.18 1.61
CA PHE A 329 14.86 5.19 2.59
C PHE A 329 16.40 5.06 2.68
N GLY A 330 17.17 5.92 2.02
CA GLY A 330 18.63 5.77 1.88
C GLY A 330 19.04 4.84 0.74
N SER A 331 18.15 4.57 -0.21
CA SER A 331 18.41 3.61 -1.30
C SER A 331 19.07 4.28 -2.52
N SER A 332 19.30 3.50 -3.57
CA SER A 332 19.85 3.94 -4.85
C SER A 332 19.00 3.49 -6.04
N GLN A 333 19.35 3.98 -7.23
CA GLN A 333 18.72 3.61 -8.50
C GLN A 333 18.89 2.10 -8.84
N GLU A 334 19.82 1.40 -8.19
CA GLU A 334 20.03 -0.06 -8.36
C GLU A 334 18.83 -0.91 -7.90
N VAL A 335 17.90 -0.33 -7.13
CA VAL A 335 16.61 -0.97 -6.82
C VAL A 335 15.80 -1.30 -8.07
N ARG A 336 15.81 -0.42 -9.07
CA ARG A 336 14.91 -0.52 -10.23
C ARG A 336 15.01 -1.83 -11.00
N PRO A 337 16.19 -2.33 -11.40
CA PRO A 337 16.28 -3.63 -12.07
C PRO A 337 15.80 -4.80 -11.19
N ILE A 338 15.93 -4.70 -9.85
CA ILE A 338 15.39 -5.70 -8.93
C ILE A 338 13.86 -5.70 -8.97
N LEU A 339 13.24 -4.51 -8.96
CA LEU A 339 11.79 -4.35 -9.04
C LEU A 339 11.22 -4.79 -10.40
N GLY A 340 11.91 -4.46 -11.50
CA GLY A 340 11.54 -4.93 -12.84
C GLY A 340 11.52 -6.46 -12.93
N ALA A 341 12.60 -7.11 -12.48
CA ALA A 341 12.66 -8.57 -12.47
C ALA A 341 11.60 -9.22 -11.56
N LEU A 342 11.23 -8.56 -10.46
CA LEU A 342 10.15 -9.02 -9.58
C LEU A 342 8.80 -8.96 -10.29
N LEU A 343 8.50 -7.83 -10.96
CA LEU A 343 7.27 -7.64 -11.70
C LEU A 343 7.15 -8.60 -12.89
N GLU A 344 8.24 -8.83 -13.63
CA GLU A 344 8.32 -9.83 -14.69
C GLU A 344 7.93 -11.22 -14.18
N LYS A 345 8.53 -11.66 -13.06
CA LYS A 345 8.25 -12.97 -12.46
C LYS A 345 6.78 -13.10 -12.03
N TRP A 346 6.18 -12.04 -11.49
CA TRP A 346 4.76 -12.03 -11.16
C TRP A 346 3.86 -12.05 -12.40
N GLY A 347 4.32 -11.46 -13.50
CA GLY A 347 3.67 -11.53 -14.80
C GLY A 347 3.56 -12.94 -15.37
N GLU A 348 4.44 -13.86 -14.98
CA GLU A 348 4.39 -15.27 -15.43
C GLU A 348 3.40 -16.13 -14.61
N CYS A 349 2.93 -15.65 -13.45
CA CYS A 349 2.08 -16.44 -12.57
C CYS A 349 0.68 -16.66 -13.18
N ALA A 350 0.20 -17.91 -13.10
CA ALA A 350 -1.11 -18.34 -13.58
C ALA A 350 -2.03 -18.88 -12.45
N SER A 351 -1.63 -18.72 -11.19
CA SER A 351 -2.47 -19.01 -10.02
C SER A 351 -2.00 -18.23 -8.78
N ALA A 352 -2.85 -18.19 -7.75
CA ALA A 352 -2.44 -17.67 -6.43
C ALA A 352 -1.28 -18.48 -5.83
N ASP A 353 -1.24 -19.81 -6.02
CA ASP A 353 -0.21 -20.66 -5.43
C ASP A 353 1.17 -20.43 -6.08
N GLU A 354 1.21 -20.27 -7.41
CA GLU A 354 2.43 -19.89 -8.15
C GLU A 354 2.94 -18.51 -7.73
N PHE A 355 2.05 -17.53 -7.53
CA PHE A 355 2.43 -16.22 -7.03
C PHE A 355 2.99 -16.31 -5.59
N LEU A 356 2.37 -17.11 -4.73
CA LEU A 356 2.91 -17.37 -3.38
C LEU A 356 4.27 -18.05 -3.42
N ASP A 357 4.54 -18.95 -4.36
CA ASP A 357 5.87 -19.55 -4.54
C ASP A 357 6.90 -18.54 -5.07
N CYS A 358 6.45 -17.51 -5.80
CA CYS A 358 7.30 -16.42 -6.23
C CYS A 358 7.63 -15.46 -5.09
N MET A 359 6.65 -15.19 -4.21
CA MET A 359 6.71 -14.21 -3.13
C MET A 359 7.31 -14.75 -1.84
N LEU A 360 6.86 -15.92 -1.41
CA LEU A 360 7.25 -16.53 -0.16
C LEU A 360 8.30 -17.60 -0.44
N HIS A 361 9.41 -17.57 0.30
CA HIS A 361 10.32 -18.70 0.33
C HIS A 361 9.55 -19.98 0.71
N LYS A 362 9.87 -21.11 0.08
CA LYS A 362 9.17 -22.40 0.29
C LYS A 362 9.08 -22.81 1.78
N SER A 363 10.05 -22.40 2.60
CA SER A 363 10.00 -22.64 4.04
C SER A 363 8.83 -21.93 4.71
N ILE A 364 8.41 -20.74 4.27
CA ILE A 364 7.35 -19.93 4.90
C ILE A 364 6.01 -20.64 4.80
N LYS A 365 5.69 -21.25 3.63
CA LYS A 365 4.51 -22.12 3.49
C LYS A 365 4.51 -23.26 4.52
N ARG A 366 5.69 -23.85 4.81
CA ARG A 366 5.84 -24.86 5.89
C ARG A 366 5.73 -24.25 7.28
N GLY A 367 6.18 -23.01 7.44
CA GLY A 367 6.09 -22.18 8.64
C GLY A 367 4.66 -21.97 9.14
N ASN A 368 3.65 -22.12 8.28
CA ASN A 368 2.25 -22.07 8.69
C ASN A 368 1.92 -23.10 9.79
N LYS A 369 2.57 -24.27 9.78
CA LYS A 369 2.42 -25.26 10.87
C LYS A 369 2.89 -24.73 12.24
N HIS A 370 3.72 -23.70 12.25
CA HIS A 370 4.21 -23.00 13.45
C HIS A 370 3.46 -21.67 13.70
N GLY A 371 2.35 -21.46 12.99
CA GLY A 371 1.49 -20.28 13.12
C GLY A 371 2.00 -19.04 12.39
N ILE A 372 2.93 -19.18 11.44
CA ILE A 372 3.38 -18.08 10.57
C ILE A 372 2.37 -17.91 9.45
N LEU A 373 1.80 -16.70 9.33
CA LEU A 373 0.79 -16.32 8.35
C LEU A 373 -0.50 -17.16 8.44
N GLY A 374 -0.85 -17.63 9.65
CA GLY A 374 -2.04 -18.47 9.84
C GLY A 374 -3.32 -17.83 9.29
N GLU A 375 -3.63 -16.62 9.73
CA GLU A 375 -4.83 -15.88 9.31
C GLU A 375 -4.80 -15.52 7.82
N PHE A 376 -3.63 -15.15 7.30
CA PHE A 376 -3.44 -14.91 5.87
C PHE A 376 -3.84 -16.13 5.02
N PHE A 377 -3.40 -17.32 5.42
CA PHE A 377 -3.70 -18.56 4.70
C PHE A 377 -5.16 -18.99 4.88
N GLU A 378 -5.82 -18.67 5.99
CA GLU A 378 -7.28 -18.88 6.15
C GLU A 378 -8.07 -18.05 5.12
N HIS A 379 -7.74 -16.77 4.96
CA HIS A 379 -8.34 -15.93 3.94
C HIS A 379 -7.99 -16.37 2.51
N ALA A 380 -6.72 -16.72 2.26
CA ALA A 380 -6.27 -17.17 0.94
C ALA A 380 -6.89 -18.50 0.50
N ALA A 381 -7.29 -19.36 1.44
CA ALA A 381 -7.94 -20.64 1.14
C ALA A 381 -9.31 -20.47 0.46
N LEU A 382 -9.97 -19.31 0.59
CA LEU A 382 -11.23 -19.01 -0.11
C LEU A 382 -11.04 -18.80 -1.62
N ILE A 383 -9.82 -18.46 -2.06
CA ILE A 383 -9.54 -17.94 -3.40
C ILE A 383 -9.83 -18.96 -4.52
N PRO A 384 -9.35 -20.22 -4.48
CA PRO A 384 -9.50 -21.13 -5.63
C PRO A 384 -10.97 -21.49 -5.90
N ASP A 385 -11.75 -21.75 -4.84
CA ASP A 385 -13.18 -22.06 -4.97
C ASP A 385 -13.96 -20.81 -5.43
N PHE A 386 -13.61 -19.62 -4.93
CA PHE A 386 -14.18 -18.36 -5.40
C PHE A 386 -13.95 -18.15 -6.90
N ALA A 387 -12.71 -18.23 -7.36
CA ALA A 387 -12.37 -18.03 -8.76
C ALA A 387 -13.08 -19.04 -9.68
N SER A 388 -13.14 -20.31 -9.26
CA SER A 388 -13.86 -21.36 -10.00
C SER A 388 -15.36 -21.06 -10.13
N GLN A 389 -16.02 -20.71 -9.03
CA GLN A 389 -17.45 -20.41 -9.04
C GLN A 389 -17.78 -19.11 -9.77
N PHE A 390 -16.90 -18.12 -9.67
CA PHE A 390 -17.04 -16.85 -10.37
C PHE A 390 -17.00 -17.04 -11.89
N VAL A 391 -16.04 -17.82 -12.40
CA VAL A 391 -15.94 -18.14 -13.83
C VAL A 391 -17.17 -18.93 -14.30
N LYS A 392 -17.63 -19.91 -13.53
CA LYS A 392 -18.87 -20.64 -13.86
C LYS A 392 -20.07 -19.70 -13.95
N ALA A 393 -20.21 -18.79 -13.00
CA ALA A 393 -21.30 -17.80 -12.99
C ALA A 393 -21.26 -16.89 -14.22
N LEU A 394 -20.07 -16.48 -14.68
CA LEU A 394 -19.93 -15.70 -15.92
C LEU A 394 -20.28 -16.52 -17.17
N GLN A 395 -19.82 -17.77 -17.24
CA GLN A 395 -20.13 -18.67 -18.36
C GLN A 395 -21.62 -19.02 -18.45
N GLU A 396 -22.33 -19.04 -17.31
CA GLU A 396 -23.79 -19.18 -17.25
C GLU A 396 -24.53 -17.96 -17.80
N VAL A 397 -23.97 -16.76 -17.66
CA VAL A 397 -24.55 -15.53 -18.21
C VAL A 397 -24.37 -15.52 -19.73
N ASP A 398 -23.14 -15.64 -20.21
CA ASP A 398 -22.83 -15.76 -21.63
C ASP A 398 -21.44 -16.41 -21.83
N ARG A 399 -21.43 -17.61 -22.40
CA ARG A 399 -20.19 -18.37 -22.62
C ARG A 399 -19.34 -17.80 -23.76
N GLU A 400 -19.96 -17.29 -24.81
CA GLU A 400 -19.25 -16.78 -25.99
C GLU A 400 -18.59 -15.44 -25.66
N GLU A 401 -19.33 -14.53 -25.04
CA GLU A 401 -18.78 -13.25 -24.56
C GLU A 401 -17.67 -13.45 -23.51
N PHE A 402 -17.82 -14.45 -22.63
CA PHE A 402 -16.76 -14.82 -21.68
C PHE A 402 -15.48 -15.26 -22.39
N GLN A 403 -15.57 -16.18 -23.35
CA GLN A 403 -14.40 -16.68 -24.10
C GLN A 403 -13.71 -15.58 -24.89
N GLU A 404 -14.48 -14.70 -25.52
CA GLU A 404 -13.95 -13.55 -26.25
C GLU A 404 -13.28 -12.54 -25.31
N SER A 405 -13.85 -12.28 -24.14
CA SER A 405 -13.24 -11.42 -23.12
C SER A 405 -11.93 -12.01 -22.59
N GLU A 406 -11.88 -13.32 -22.34
CA GLU A 406 -10.64 -14.00 -21.91
C GLU A 406 -9.55 -13.92 -22.98
N LYS A 407 -9.89 -14.11 -24.25
CA LYS A 407 -8.95 -13.95 -25.37
C LYS A 407 -8.39 -12.52 -25.42
N LYS A 408 -9.26 -11.51 -25.33
CA LYS A 408 -8.86 -10.10 -25.29
C LYS A 408 -7.96 -9.78 -24.11
N LEU A 409 -8.25 -10.35 -22.93
CA LEU A 409 -7.44 -10.16 -21.72
C LEU A 409 -6.00 -10.64 -21.96
N LYS A 410 -5.82 -11.84 -22.51
CA LYS A 410 -4.49 -12.39 -22.83
C LYS A 410 -3.75 -11.52 -23.84
N THR A 411 -4.41 -11.15 -24.93
CA THR A 411 -3.82 -10.28 -25.97
C THR A 411 -3.37 -8.96 -25.38
N TYR A 412 -4.22 -8.31 -24.57
CA TYR A 412 -3.89 -7.03 -23.94
C TYR A 412 -2.63 -7.14 -23.08
N LEU A 413 -2.56 -8.13 -22.19
CA LEU A 413 -1.42 -8.28 -21.27
C LEU A 413 -0.11 -8.60 -22.00
N ARG A 414 -0.15 -9.35 -23.11
CA ARG A 414 1.05 -9.58 -23.96
C ARG A 414 1.54 -8.33 -24.67
N SER A 415 0.69 -7.33 -24.82
CA SER A 415 1.05 -6.03 -25.40
C SER A 415 1.58 -5.02 -24.38
N CYS A 416 1.70 -5.41 -23.10
CA CYS A 416 2.19 -4.54 -22.03
C CYS A 416 3.73 -4.47 -21.94
N GLY A 417 4.42 -4.35 -23.08
CA GLY A 417 5.88 -4.24 -23.15
C GLY A 417 6.61 -5.44 -22.52
N ASP A 418 7.60 -5.16 -21.67
CA ASP A 418 8.43 -6.15 -20.97
C ASP A 418 7.72 -6.89 -19.83
N PHE A 419 6.42 -6.64 -19.62
CA PHE A 419 5.61 -7.43 -18.71
C PHE A 419 5.46 -8.86 -19.27
N LYS A 420 6.43 -9.73 -18.94
CA LYS A 420 6.54 -11.09 -19.45
C LYS A 420 5.29 -11.91 -19.15
N ARG A 421 4.42 -11.98 -20.16
CA ARG A 421 3.40 -13.01 -20.31
C ARG A 421 3.84 -13.99 -21.38
N ASP A 422 3.44 -15.24 -21.23
CA ASP A 422 3.71 -16.24 -22.24
C ASP A 422 3.17 -15.77 -23.60
N THR A 423 4.09 -15.69 -24.56
CA THR A 423 3.80 -15.19 -25.90
C THR A 423 3.23 -16.29 -26.79
N ASP A 424 3.39 -17.56 -26.41
CA ASP A 424 2.78 -18.68 -27.11
C ASP A 424 1.39 -18.99 -26.54
N GLU A 425 0.37 -18.80 -27.38
CA GLU A 425 -1.02 -19.10 -27.05
C GLU A 425 -1.25 -20.56 -26.63
N LYS A 426 -0.40 -21.49 -27.05
CA LYS A 426 -0.52 -22.92 -26.74
C LYS A 426 -0.01 -23.26 -25.36
N THR A 427 0.90 -22.45 -24.80
CA THR A 427 1.51 -22.68 -23.48
C THR A 427 1.01 -21.69 -22.43
N ASP A 428 0.34 -20.60 -22.84
CA ASP A 428 -0.23 -19.60 -21.95
C ASP A 428 -1.38 -20.15 -21.08
N LYS A 429 -1.01 -20.46 -19.83
CA LYS A 429 -1.92 -20.94 -18.78
C LYS A 429 -2.75 -19.84 -18.13
N PHE A 430 -2.51 -18.57 -18.44
CA PHE A 430 -3.27 -17.49 -17.85
C PHE A 430 -4.75 -17.57 -18.27
N SER A 431 -5.65 -17.12 -17.40
CA SER A 431 -7.10 -17.17 -17.61
C SER A 431 -7.78 -16.10 -16.77
N VAL A 432 -9.09 -15.92 -16.95
CA VAL A 432 -9.88 -15.06 -16.05
C VAL A 432 -9.86 -15.60 -14.62
N ALA A 433 -9.88 -16.92 -14.42
CA ALA A 433 -9.72 -17.53 -13.10
C ALA A 433 -8.36 -17.14 -12.47
N ALA A 434 -7.27 -17.30 -13.22
CA ALA A 434 -5.93 -16.92 -12.77
C ALA A 434 -5.86 -15.43 -12.39
N TRP A 435 -6.47 -14.55 -13.18
CA TRP A 435 -6.58 -13.12 -12.85
C TRP A 435 -7.28 -12.90 -11.50
N ILE A 436 -8.43 -13.55 -11.28
CA ILE A 436 -9.20 -13.43 -10.04
C ILE A 436 -8.38 -13.92 -8.86
N GLU A 437 -7.70 -15.06 -9.02
CA GLU A 437 -6.86 -15.60 -7.97
C GLU A 437 -5.75 -14.64 -7.56
N LEU A 438 -5.03 -14.10 -8.55
CA LEU A 438 -3.96 -13.13 -8.30
C LEU A 438 -4.49 -11.87 -7.62
N MET A 439 -5.54 -11.25 -8.16
CA MET A 439 -6.09 -10.02 -7.61
C MET A 439 -6.68 -10.19 -6.20
N CYS A 440 -7.28 -11.35 -5.91
CA CYS A 440 -7.72 -11.66 -4.55
C CYS A 440 -6.53 -11.77 -3.60
N LEU A 441 -5.51 -12.53 -3.98
CA LEU A 441 -4.34 -12.77 -3.15
C LEU A 441 -3.56 -11.47 -2.90
N THR A 442 -3.25 -10.73 -3.96
CA THR A 442 -2.52 -9.46 -3.85
C THR A 442 -3.36 -8.39 -3.17
N GLY A 443 -4.69 -8.43 -3.27
CA GLY A 443 -5.59 -7.58 -2.49
C GLY A 443 -5.56 -7.89 -0.98
N ILE A 444 -5.53 -9.17 -0.60
CA ILE A 444 -5.35 -9.57 0.80
C ILE A 444 -3.98 -9.12 1.31
N MET A 445 -2.91 -9.36 0.54
CA MET A 445 -1.56 -8.89 0.89
C MET A 445 -1.55 -7.37 1.03
N HIS A 446 -2.06 -6.65 0.05
CA HIS A 446 -2.10 -5.19 0.03
C HIS A 446 -2.83 -4.58 1.24
N GLY A 447 -3.91 -5.20 1.72
CA GLY A 447 -4.57 -4.77 2.96
C GLY A 447 -3.65 -4.75 4.19
N THR A 448 -2.65 -5.63 4.23
CA THR A 448 -1.67 -5.72 5.32
C THR A 448 -0.60 -4.62 5.26
N THR A 449 -0.58 -3.78 4.22
CA THR A 449 0.31 -2.61 4.16
C THR A 449 0.12 -1.69 5.36
N LEU A 450 -1.12 -1.58 5.83
CA LEU A 450 -1.51 -0.61 6.83
C LEU A 450 -0.83 -0.86 8.20
N SER A 451 -0.58 -2.11 8.60
CA SER A 451 0.15 -2.39 9.85
C SER A 451 1.58 -1.87 9.81
N TYR A 452 2.34 -2.15 8.74
CA TYR A 452 3.73 -1.70 8.68
C TYR A 452 3.86 -0.22 8.35
N SER A 453 2.94 0.38 7.59
CA SER A 453 2.98 1.81 7.29
C SER A 453 2.88 2.67 8.56
N ARG A 454 2.26 2.16 9.64
CA ARG A 454 2.22 2.85 10.94
C ARG A 454 3.60 2.94 11.61
N LEU A 455 4.54 2.05 11.28
CA LEU A 455 5.89 2.07 11.87
C LEU A 455 6.68 3.33 11.49
N VAL A 456 6.36 3.99 10.37
CA VAL A 456 6.99 5.26 9.98
C VAL A 456 6.68 6.39 10.96
N ALA A 457 5.61 6.26 11.75
CA ALA A 457 5.27 7.19 12.82
C ALA A 457 5.95 6.86 14.16
N ILE A 458 6.85 5.87 14.20
CA ILE A 458 7.60 5.54 15.40
C ILE A 458 9.01 6.13 15.28
N PRO A 459 9.38 7.17 16.08
CA PRO A 459 10.67 7.83 15.97
C PRO A 459 11.86 6.88 16.13
N GLY A 460 11.73 5.87 16.98
CA GLY A 460 12.76 4.86 17.20
C GLY A 460 13.04 3.98 15.97
N VAL A 461 12.08 3.85 15.05
CA VAL A 461 12.25 3.15 13.77
C VAL A 461 12.76 4.11 12.71
N LEU A 462 12.10 5.27 12.54
CA LEU A 462 12.45 6.21 11.47
C LEU A 462 13.80 6.91 11.68
N ARG A 463 14.37 6.90 12.89
CA ARG A 463 15.74 7.40 13.14
C ARG A 463 16.78 6.72 12.25
N TRP A 464 16.55 5.47 11.83
CA TRP A 464 17.52 4.70 11.03
C TRP A 464 17.71 5.25 9.63
N ARG A 465 16.77 6.05 9.09
CA ARG A 465 17.00 6.78 7.83
C ARG A 465 18.23 7.69 7.90
N ASN A 466 18.45 8.32 9.04
CA ASN A 466 19.63 9.15 9.29
C ASN A 466 19.96 9.11 10.79
N ILE A 467 20.71 8.09 11.18
CA ILE A 467 21.09 7.85 12.58
C ILE A 467 22.07 8.92 13.12
N GLN A 468 22.78 9.61 12.22
CA GLN A 468 23.71 10.68 12.57
C GLN A 468 22.97 11.97 12.96
N SER A 469 21.73 12.15 12.52
CA SER A 469 20.90 13.28 12.90
C SER A 469 19.95 12.94 14.05
N SER A 470 20.09 13.67 15.15
CA SER A 470 19.14 13.62 16.26
C SER A 470 17.84 14.40 15.99
N LYS A 471 17.72 15.09 14.85
CA LYS A 471 16.62 16.00 14.53
C LYS A 471 15.87 15.58 13.26
N TRP A 472 14.57 15.89 13.23
CA TRP A 472 13.73 15.76 12.04
C TRP A 472 14.20 16.70 10.92
N ASP A 473 14.34 16.17 9.72
CA ASP A 473 14.56 16.93 8.48
C ASP A 473 13.44 16.71 7.46
N ARG A 474 13.56 17.35 6.29
CA ARG A 474 12.53 17.29 5.24
C ARG A 474 12.33 15.88 4.68
N ALA A 475 13.40 15.10 4.58
CA ALA A 475 13.34 13.72 4.10
C ALA A 475 12.54 12.84 5.07
N ASP A 476 12.79 12.99 6.38
CA ASP A 476 12.01 12.28 7.41
C ASP A 476 10.51 12.61 7.31
N LEU A 477 10.17 13.89 7.14
CA LEU A 477 8.78 14.34 7.06
C LEU A 477 8.09 13.90 5.76
N SER A 478 8.84 13.80 4.67
CA SER A 478 8.34 13.31 3.39
C SER A 478 7.96 11.82 3.49
N LEU A 479 8.85 10.99 4.05
CA LEU A 479 8.55 9.57 4.34
C LEU A 479 7.36 9.41 5.29
N LEU A 480 7.33 10.20 6.37
CA LEU A 480 6.23 10.19 7.34
C LEU A 480 4.90 10.49 6.64
N SER A 481 4.85 11.56 5.84
CA SER A 481 3.62 12.00 5.17
C SER A 481 3.17 11.01 4.10
N GLY A 482 4.10 10.46 3.32
CA GLY A 482 3.80 9.44 2.32
C GLY A 482 3.31 8.13 2.94
N GLY A 483 3.97 7.66 3.99
CA GLY A 483 3.57 6.45 4.72
C GLY A 483 2.23 6.62 5.42
N LEU A 484 2.01 7.74 6.12
CA LEU A 484 0.74 7.99 6.82
C LEU A 484 -0.42 8.32 5.87
N GLY A 485 -0.15 8.86 4.68
CA GLY A 485 -1.14 9.05 3.62
C GLY A 485 -1.85 7.74 3.22
N THR A 486 -1.18 6.59 3.36
CA THR A 486 -1.80 5.28 3.10
C THR A 486 -2.91 4.91 4.09
N ILE A 487 -2.93 5.50 5.29
CA ILE A 487 -3.86 5.16 6.37
C ILE A 487 -5.18 5.92 6.25
N VAL A 488 -5.17 7.12 5.65
CA VAL A 488 -6.35 7.99 5.56
C VAL A 488 -7.19 7.75 4.31
N GLY A 489 -6.62 7.11 3.29
CA GLY A 489 -7.26 6.92 1.99
C GLY A 489 -8.27 5.77 1.90
N MET A 490 -8.55 5.10 3.02
CA MET A 490 -9.35 3.87 3.04
C MET A 490 -10.71 4.04 2.36
N GLU A 491 -10.98 3.22 1.34
CA GLU A 491 -12.29 3.12 0.70
C GLU A 491 -12.98 1.82 1.09
N PRO A 492 -13.97 1.85 2.01
CA PRO A 492 -14.63 0.65 2.52
C PRO A 492 -15.13 -0.28 1.42
N LYS A 493 -15.13 -1.60 1.70
CA LYS A 493 -15.84 -2.62 0.92
C LYS A 493 -15.28 -2.84 -0.49
N ARG A 494 -14.01 -2.48 -0.75
CA ARG A 494 -13.33 -2.64 -2.05
C ARG A 494 -12.37 -3.83 -2.16
N PHE A 495 -12.65 -4.91 -1.45
CA PHE A 495 -11.96 -6.17 -1.65
C PHE A 495 -12.61 -6.98 -2.81
N VAL A 496 -11.88 -7.88 -3.47
CA VAL A 496 -12.31 -8.49 -4.75
C VAL A 496 -13.61 -9.31 -4.64
N MET A 497 -13.87 -9.97 -3.51
CA MET A 497 -15.08 -10.80 -3.32
C MET A 497 -16.26 -9.99 -2.77
N THR A 498 -16.19 -8.65 -2.76
CA THR A 498 -17.27 -7.79 -2.26
C THR A 498 -18.53 -7.89 -3.11
N SER A 499 -19.70 -7.93 -2.46
CA SER A 499 -21.00 -7.73 -3.11
C SER A 499 -21.65 -6.39 -2.75
N GLU A 500 -20.98 -5.59 -1.92
CA GLU A 500 -21.63 -4.47 -1.22
C GLU A 500 -21.61 -3.15 -1.98
N LEU A 501 -20.84 -3.07 -3.08
CA LEU A 501 -20.77 -1.87 -3.90
C LEU A 501 -22.08 -1.65 -4.66
N GLU A 502 -22.61 -0.42 -4.62
CA GLU A 502 -23.89 -0.06 -5.26
C GLU A 502 -23.92 -0.39 -6.76
N ASP A 503 -22.79 -0.26 -7.45
CA ASP A 503 -22.70 -0.61 -8.86
C ASP A 503 -22.81 -2.12 -9.11
N LEU A 504 -22.40 -2.97 -8.16
CA LEU A 504 -22.56 -4.43 -8.26
C LEU A 504 -24.00 -4.86 -7.99
N LYS A 505 -24.72 -4.18 -7.09
CA LYS A 505 -26.15 -4.46 -6.83
C LYS A 505 -27.03 -4.29 -8.08
N LYS A 506 -26.62 -3.43 -9.01
CA LYS A 506 -27.30 -3.21 -10.29
C LYS A 506 -27.17 -4.38 -11.28
N LEU A 507 -26.41 -5.43 -10.96
CA LEU A 507 -26.48 -6.73 -11.65
C LEU A 507 -27.84 -7.43 -11.42
N GLY A 508 -28.52 -7.10 -10.31
CA GLY A 508 -29.83 -7.63 -9.94
C GLY A 508 -29.77 -8.95 -9.19
N ASP A 509 -30.74 -9.19 -8.30
CA ASP A 509 -30.78 -10.31 -7.35
C ASP A 509 -30.76 -11.71 -8.00
N LYS A 510 -31.13 -11.80 -9.28
CA LYS A 510 -31.12 -13.05 -10.06
C LYS A 510 -29.78 -13.32 -10.75
N SER A 511 -28.83 -12.38 -10.74
CA SER A 511 -27.53 -12.54 -11.38
C SER A 511 -26.74 -13.69 -10.73
N PRO A 512 -26.28 -14.70 -11.50
CA PRO A 512 -25.36 -15.72 -11.00
C PRO A 512 -24.10 -15.12 -10.38
N LEU A 513 -23.57 -14.07 -10.98
CA LEU A 513 -22.38 -13.38 -10.53
C LEU A 513 -22.58 -12.75 -9.13
N LEU A 514 -23.69 -12.03 -8.92
CA LEU A 514 -23.99 -11.39 -7.64
C LEU A 514 -24.20 -12.42 -6.51
N ARG A 515 -24.76 -13.61 -6.82
CA ARG A 515 -24.88 -14.70 -5.84
C ARG A 515 -23.53 -15.20 -5.36
N VAL A 516 -22.59 -15.44 -6.27
CA VAL A 516 -21.23 -15.89 -5.93
C VAL A 516 -20.52 -14.81 -5.11
N LEU A 517 -20.57 -13.55 -5.53
CA LEU A 517 -19.99 -12.43 -4.78
C LEU A 517 -20.55 -12.37 -3.35
N THR A 518 -21.87 -12.49 -3.19
CA THR A 518 -22.51 -12.46 -1.86
C THR A 518 -22.04 -13.62 -0.98
N GLN A 519 -22.04 -14.84 -1.50
CA GLN A 519 -21.62 -16.02 -0.75
C GLN A 519 -20.17 -15.89 -0.22
N TYR A 520 -19.26 -15.37 -1.03
CA TYR A 520 -17.86 -15.23 -0.63
C TYR A 520 -17.58 -13.97 0.19
N ASN A 521 -18.38 -12.91 0.00
CA ASN A 521 -18.43 -11.78 0.91
C ASN A 521 -18.76 -12.21 2.33
N ASP A 522 -19.79 -13.05 2.48
CA ASP A 522 -20.22 -13.55 3.79
C ASP A 522 -19.14 -14.44 4.43
N LYS A 523 -18.57 -15.40 3.69
CA LYS A 523 -17.46 -16.24 4.17
C LYS A 523 -16.26 -15.41 4.64
N ALA A 524 -15.84 -14.42 3.85
CA ALA A 524 -14.72 -13.55 4.21
C ALA A 524 -15.04 -12.70 5.46
N THR A 525 -16.28 -12.22 5.57
CA THR A 525 -16.75 -11.45 6.74
C THR A 525 -16.81 -12.30 8.01
N GLU A 526 -17.22 -13.57 7.90
CA GLU A 526 -17.21 -14.51 9.02
C GLU A 526 -15.80 -14.75 9.56
N LEU A 527 -14.80 -14.94 8.67
CA LEU A 527 -13.39 -15.05 9.07
C LEU A 527 -12.91 -13.78 9.81
N LYS A 528 -13.16 -12.59 9.23
CA LYS A 528 -12.80 -11.30 9.85
C LYS A 528 -13.36 -11.16 11.26
N LYS A 529 -14.65 -11.46 11.44
CA LYS A 529 -15.35 -11.42 12.75
C LYS A 529 -14.77 -12.43 13.75
N ALA A 530 -14.51 -13.65 13.31
CA ALA A 530 -13.92 -14.69 14.15
C ALA A 530 -12.53 -14.29 14.64
N TYR A 531 -11.68 -13.78 13.75
CA TYR A 531 -10.35 -13.32 14.07
C TYR A 531 -10.35 -12.08 14.99
N GLN A 532 -11.20 -11.09 14.74
CA GLN A 532 -11.37 -9.93 15.62
C GLN A 532 -11.76 -10.34 17.05
N LYS A 533 -12.68 -11.29 17.20
CA LYS A 533 -13.06 -11.83 18.51
C LYS A 533 -11.90 -12.54 19.21
N LYS A 534 -11.10 -13.31 18.47
CA LYS A 534 -9.88 -13.97 18.98
C LYS A 534 -8.86 -12.93 19.45
N LEU A 535 -8.63 -11.86 18.67
CA LEU A 535 -7.66 -10.82 18.96
C LEU A 535 -7.99 -9.99 20.19
N LYS A 536 -9.27 -9.69 20.47
CA LYS A 536 -9.67 -8.93 21.66
C LYS A 536 -9.22 -9.58 22.98
N ASN A 537 -8.93 -10.88 22.98
CA ASN A 537 -8.42 -11.63 24.14
C ASN A 537 -6.88 -11.78 24.14
N SER A 538 -6.17 -11.25 23.13
CA SER A 538 -4.71 -11.35 23.04
C SER A 538 -4.05 -10.39 24.03
N PRO A 539 -3.00 -10.83 24.77
CA PRO A 539 -2.23 -9.93 25.63
C PRO A 539 -1.51 -8.82 24.83
N ASP A 540 -1.30 -9.02 23.53
CA ASP A 540 -0.70 -8.02 22.64
C ASP A 540 -1.69 -6.98 22.12
N PHE A 541 -3.00 -7.19 22.28
CA PHE A 541 -4.02 -6.40 21.60
C PHE A 541 -3.89 -4.90 21.90
N LEU A 542 -3.79 -4.52 23.16
CA LEU A 542 -3.74 -3.12 23.56
C LEU A 542 -2.46 -2.41 23.12
N ARG A 543 -1.31 -3.12 23.18
CA ARG A 543 0.00 -2.50 22.94
C ARG A 543 0.48 -2.64 21.49
N ASN A 544 0.24 -3.79 20.88
CA ASN A 544 0.74 -4.16 19.56
C ASN A 544 -0.38 -4.60 18.61
N GLY A 545 -1.65 -4.38 18.94
CA GLY A 545 -2.79 -4.77 18.10
C GLY A 545 -2.74 -4.19 16.69
N PHE A 546 -2.12 -3.01 16.50
CA PHE A 546 -1.92 -2.42 15.18
C PHE A 546 -1.06 -3.29 14.24
N THR A 547 -0.36 -4.30 14.75
CA THR A 547 0.37 -5.31 13.94
C THR A 547 -0.46 -6.55 13.63
N LEU A 548 -1.63 -6.69 14.25
CA LEU A 548 -2.44 -7.91 14.23
C LEU A 548 -3.78 -7.72 13.54
N THR A 549 -4.34 -6.51 13.55
CA THR A 549 -5.71 -6.18 13.11
C THR A 549 -5.92 -6.14 11.59
N ASP A 550 -4.93 -6.51 10.77
CA ASP A 550 -5.04 -6.42 9.30
C ASP A 550 -6.20 -7.27 8.73
N TYR A 551 -6.56 -8.35 9.42
CA TYR A 551 -7.64 -9.27 9.04
C TYR A 551 -8.91 -9.09 9.87
N CYS A 552 -9.05 -7.99 10.62
CA CYS A 552 -10.31 -7.65 11.30
C CYS A 552 -11.36 -7.14 10.30
N GLU A 553 -12.55 -6.82 10.83
CA GLU A 553 -13.59 -6.16 10.03
C GLU A 553 -13.10 -4.82 9.47
N ASP A 554 -13.61 -4.45 8.29
CA ASP A 554 -13.21 -3.21 7.62
C ASP A 554 -13.50 -2.00 8.52
N GLY A 555 -12.51 -1.13 8.68
CA GLY A 555 -12.55 0.05 9.52
C GLY A 555 -12.24 -0.18 11.00
N PHE A 556 -12.11 -1.43 11.49
CA PHE A 556 -11.93 -1.74 12.92
C PHE A 556 -10.88 -0.86 13.61
N ASP A 557 -9.70 -0.73 13.01
CA ASP A 557 -8.69 0.27 13.39
C ASP A 557 -8.20 1.07 12.18
N GLY A 558 -9.12 1.51 11.32
CA GLY A 558 -8.76 2.22 10.09
C GLY A 558 -7.95 1.33 9.13
N LYS A 559 -8.40 0.08 8.98
CA LYS A 559 -7.82 -0.92 8.08
C LYS A 559 -8.87 -1.68 7.33
N GLN A 560 -8.47 -2.24 6.20
CA GLN A 560 -9.31 -3.12 5.40
C GLN A 560 -8.44 -4.00 4.51
N LEU A 561 -8.98 -5.17 4.16
CA LEU A 561 -8.48 -5.92 3.02
C LEU A 561 -8.99 -5.23 1.76
N THR A 562 -8.09 -4.83 0.85
CA THR A 562 -8.48 -4.05 -0.33
C THR A 562 -7.48 -4.24 -1.45
N ILE A 563 -7.96 -4.16 -2.69
CA ILE A 563 -7.06 -3.87 -3.80
C ILE A 563 -6.52 -2.43 -3.67
N ALA A 564 -5.62 -2.02 -4.56
CA ALA A 564 -4.97 -0.70 -4.57
C ALA A 564 -5.91 0.47 -4.92
N SER A 565 -7.12 0.50 -4.37
CA SER A 565 -8.20 1.43 -4.69
C SER A 565 -8.39 2.55 -3.65
N TYR A 566 -7.47 2.73 -2.71
CA TYR A 566 -7.53 3.86 -1.77
C TYR A 566 -7.15 5.18 -2.47
N ILE A 567 -7.56 6.32 -1.94
CA ILE A 567 -7.26 7.67 -2.49
C ILE A 567 -6.10 8.32 -1.76
#